data_AF-A0A9E2E2H4-F1
#
_entry.id   AF-A0A9E2E2H4-F1
#
_cell.length_a   1.000
_cell.length_b   1.000
_cell.length_c   1.000
_cell.angle_alpha   90.00
_cell.angle_beta   90.00
_cell.angle_gamma   90.00
#
_symmetry.space_group_name_H-M   'P 1'
#
loop_
_entity.id
_entity.type
_entity.pdbx_description
1 polymer ?
#
loop_
_entity_poly.entity_id
_entity_poly.type
_entity_poly.pdbx_seq_one_letter_code
_entity_poly.pdbx_strand_id
1 'polypeptide(L)' 'SEHLAKRAAKALDFSESANQIYAAILHRKPSAAETGRAIDFAEHALNRAGDDAPKAKAQAWKSFAQVLFSSNEFMFLD' A
#
# COMPACT_ATOMS: atom_id res chain seq x y z
N SER A 1 5.99 4.66 6.77
CA SER A 1 7.24 4.23 7.44
C SER A 1 7.27 2.71 7.60
N GLU A 2 8.43 2.07 7.53
CA GLU A 2 8.65 0.62 7.35
C GLU A 2 7.77 -0.34 8.19
N HIS A 3 7.38 0.05 9.40
CA HIS A 3 6.50 -0.73 10.28
C HIS A 3 5.09 -0.94 9.70
N LEU A 4 4.55 0.05 8.99
CA LEU A 4 3.24 -0.03 8.33
C LEU A 4 3.28 -1.06 7.19
N ALA A 5 4.34 -1.02 6.39
CA ALA A 5 4.53 -1.94 5.27
C ALA A 5 4.70 -3.39 5.75
N LYS A 6 5.47 -3.61 6.84
CA LYS A 6 5.60 -4.93 7.46
C LYS A 6 4.27 -5.48 7.97
N ARG A 7 3.39 -4.63 8.52
CA ARG A 7 2.06 -5.03 8.98
C ARG A 7 1.13 -5.36 7.82
N ALA A 8 1.08 -4.49 6.82
CA ALA A 8 0.32 -4.69 5.59
C ALA A 8 0.76 -5.97 4.87
N ALA A 9 2.06 -6.26 4.79
CA ALA A 9 2.56 -7.47 4.15
C ALA A 9 2.20 -8.77 4.87
N LYS A 10 2.03 -8.72 6.20
CA LYS A 10 1.58 -9.85 7.03
C LYS A 10 0.08 -10.14 6.89
N ALA A 11 -0.71 -9.21 6.37
CA ALA A 11 -2.12 -9.48 6.11
C ALA A 11 -2.26 -10.58 5.05
N LEU A 12 -3.21 -11.49 5.28
CA LEU A 12 -3.52 -12.59 4.37
C LEU A 12 -4.15 -12.07 3.07
N ASP A 13 -4.84 -10.92 3.16
CA ASP A 13 -5.58 -10.31 2.07
C ASP A 13 -5.01 -8.92 1.71
N PHE A 14 -4.85 -8.67 0.41
CA PHE A 14 -4.40 -7.38 -0.12
C PHE A 14 -5.41 -6.26 0.12
N SER A 15 -6.70 -6.58 0.16
CA SER A 15 -7.74 -5.59 0.51
C SER A 15 -7.57 -5.12 1.95
N GLU A 16 -7.23 -6.01 2.87
CA GLU A 16 -6.94 -5.66 4.26
C GLU A 16 -5.68 -4.78 4.35
N SER A 17 -4.62 -5.13 3.62
CA SER A 17 -3.41 -4.31 3.51
C SER A 17 -3.70 -2.89 3.03
N ALA A 18 -4.52 -2.74 1.99
CA ALA A 18 -4.93 -1.44 1.46
C ALA A 18 -5.71 -0.64 2.51
N ASN A 19 -6.70 -1.24 3.16
CA ASN A 19 -7.48 -0.61 4.23
C ASN A 19 -6.58 -0.08 5.36
N GLN A 20 -5.61 -0.88 5.81
CA GLN A 20 -4.69 -0.46 6.88
C GLN A 20 -3.82 0.73 6.47
N ILE A 21 -3.34 0.77 5.22
CA ILE A 21 -2.49 1.86 4.73
C ILE A 21 -3.28 3.16 4.58
N TYR A 22 -4.47 3.10 3.98
CA TYR A 22 -5.35 4.26 3.84
C TYR A 22 -5.79 4.82 5.20
N ALA A 23 -6.16 3.96 6.15
CA ALA A 23 -6.53 4.39 7.49
C ALA A 23 -5.35 5.04 8.24
N ALA A 24 -4.13 4.56 8.01
CA ALA A 24 -2.95 5.10 8.68
C ALA A 24 -2.43 6.41 8.08
N ILE A 25 -2.62 6.64 6.77
CA ILE A 25 -2.09 7.81 6.06
C ILE A 25 -3.15 8.90 5.88
N LEU A 26 -4.37 8.51 5.51
CA LEU A 26 -5.46 9.44 5.20
C LEU A 26 -6.55 9.49 6.28
N HIS A 27 -6.39 8.73 7.37
CA HIS A 27 -7.36 8.65 8.48
C HIS A 27 -8.80 8.29 8.04
N ARG A 28 -8.94 7.59 6.91
CA ARG A 28 -10.23 7.13 6.37
C ARG A 28 -10.11 5.76 5.72
N LYS A 29 -11.26 5.12 5.48
CA LYS A 29 -11.32 3.92 4.64
C LYS A 29 -11.19 4.29 3.15
N PRO A 30 -10.52 3.45 2.35
CA PRO A 30 -10.54 3.57 0.90
C PRO A 30 -11.94 3.25 0.36
N SER A 31 -12.31 3.87 -0.75
CA SER A 31 -13.42 3.44 -1.60
C SER A 31 -13.08 2.15 -2.36
N ALA A 32 -14.08 1.47 -2.93
CA ALA A 32 -13.85 0.26 -3.72
C ALA A 32 -12.87 0.47 -4.89
N ALA A 33 -12.95 1.61 -5.57
CA ALA A 33 -12.05 1.94 -6.67
C ALA A 33 -10.61 2.20 -6.19
N GLU A 34 -10.44 2.79 -5.00
CA GLU A 34 -9.12 3.00 -4.39
C GLU A 34 -8.50 1.69 -3.92
N THR A 35 -9.30 0.80 -3.34
CA THR A 35 -8.88 -0.55 -2.97
C THR A 35 -8.40 -1.31 -4.20
N GLY A 36 -9.16 -1.28 -5.31
CA GLY A 36 -8.75 -1.91 -6.57
C GLY A 36 -7.39 -1.40 -7.05
N ARG A 37 -7.21 -0.08 -7.15
CA ARG A 37 -5.92 0.51 -7.56
C ARG A 37 -4.75 0.13 -6.65
N ALA A 38 -4.99 0.03 -5.34
CA ALA A 38 -3.96 -0.35 -4.37
C ALA A 38 -3.54 -1.82 -4.54
N ILE A 39 -4.52 -2.71 -4.80
CA ILE A 39 -4.27 -4.12 -5.09
C ILE A 39 -3.50 -4.25 -6.40
N ASP A 40 -3.97 -3.62 -7.48
CA ASP A 40 -3.32 -3.66 -8.80
C ASP A 40 -1.85 -3.19 -8.70
N PHE A 41 -1.59 -2.12 -7.94
CA PHE A 41 -0.23 -1.63 -7.71
C PHE A 41 0.65 -2.68 -7.02
N ALA A 42 0.14 -3.31 -5.95
CA ALA A 42 0.87 -4.31 -5.19
C ALA A 42 1.13 -5.58 -6.02
N GLU A 43 0.15 -6.03 -6.80
CA GLU A 43 0.28 -7.16 -7.72
C GLU A 43 1.29 -6.88 -8.83
N HIS A 44 1.25 -5.70 -9.45
CA HIS A 44 2.25 -5.31 -10.45
C HIS A 44 3.66 -5.27 -9.89
N ALA A 45 3.83 -4.80 -8.65
CA ALA A 45 5.12 -4.79 -7.97
C ALA A 45 5.63 -6.20 -7.64
N LEU A 46 4.73 -7.10 -7.23
CA LEU A 46 5.05 -8.50 -6.96
C LEU A 46 5.45 -9.28 -8.21
N ASN A 47 4.71 -9.11 -9.30
CA ASN A 47 5.01 -9.77 -10.58
C ASN A 47 6.39 -9.37 -11.15
N ARG A 48 6.94 -8.23 -10.74
CA ARG A 48 8.28 -7.77 -11.13
C ARG A 48 9.42 -8.28 -10.24
N ALA A 49 9.11 -8.82 -9.07
CA ALA A 49 10.10 -9.07 -8.03
C ALA A 49 10.68 -10.50 -8.02
N GLY A 50 10.19 -11.41 -8.87
CA GLY A 50 10.70 -12.79 -8.96
C GLY A 50 10.41 -13.64 -7.70
N ASP A 51 11.33 -14.54 -7.34
CA ASP A 51 11.11 -15.62 -6.37
C ASP A 51 11.04 -15.20 -4.88
N ASP A 52 11.40 -13.97 -4.50
CA ASP A 52 11.36 -13.53 -3.10
C ASP A 52 10.03 -12.82 -2.74
N ALA A 53 8.93 -13.57 -2.88
CA ALA A 53 7.57 -13.07 -2.74
C ALA A 53 7.26 -12.34 -1.40
N PRO A 54 7.73 -12.81 -0.22
CA PRO A 54 7.45 -12.13 1.05
C PRO A 54 8.13 -10.76 1.15
N LYS A 55 9.40 -10.68 0.73
CA LYS A 55 10.17 -9.43 0.74
C LYS A 55 9.63 -8.45 -0.30
N ALA A 56 9.27 -8.98 -1.48
CA ALA A 56 8.62 -8.22 -2.54
C ALA A 56 7.29 -7.62 -2.08
N LYS A 57 6.46 -8.38 -1.36
CA LYS A 57 5.18 -7.89 -0.83
C LYS A 57 5.38 -6.74 0.15
N ALA A 58 6.33 -6.87 1.07
CA ALA A 58 6.68 -5.79 1.99
C ALA A 58 7.19 -4.54 1.28
N GLN A 59 8.02 -4.71 0.24
CA GLN A 59 8.52 -3.59 -0.53
C GLN A 59 7.42 -2.92 -1.37
N ALA A 60 6.51 -3.69 -1.98
CA ALA A 60 5.38 -3.18 -2.73
C ALA A 60 4.49 -2.27 -1.86
N TRP A 61 4.12 -2.75 -0.66
CA TRP A 61 3.32 -1.95 0.27
C TRP A 61 4.06 -0.75 0.84
N LYS A 62 5.39 -0.84 1.00
CA LYS A 62 6.22 0.31 1.38
C LYS A 62 6.17 1.39 0.31
N SER A 63 6.37 1.01 -0.95
CA SER A 63 6.31 1.93 -2.10
C SER A 63 4.92 2.54 -2.26
N PHE A 64 3.86 1.73 -2.13
CA PHE A 64 2.48 2.23 -2.17
C PHE A 64 2.22 3.26 -1.07
N ALA A 65 2.62 2.98 0.17
CA ALA A 65 2.48 3.91 1.29
C ALA A 65 3.22 5.23 1.06
N GLN A 66 4.41 5.20 0.43
CA GLN A 66 5.15 6.42 0.07
C GLN A 66 4.39 7.25 -0.97
N VAL A 67 3.91 6.61 -2.05
CA VAL A 67 3.13 7.29 -3.09
C VAL A 67 1.87 7.91 -2.52
N LEU A 68 1.15 7.18 -1.66
CA LEU A 68 -0.08 7.68 -1.02
C LEU A 68 0.20 8.86 -0.08
N PHE A 69 1.27 8.78 0.71
CA PHE A 69 1.67 9.85 1.61
C PHE A 69 2.06 11.11 0.82
N SER A 70 2.91 10.99 -0.21
CA SER A 70 3.28 12.14 -1.05
C SER A 70 2.09 12.73 -1.80
N SER A 71 1.18 11.90 -2.33
CA SER A 71 -0.05 12.38 -2.98
C SER A 71 -0.95 13.18 -2.02
N ASN A 72 -0.93 12.83 -0.72
CA ASN A 72 -1.65 13.56 0.31
C ASN A 72 -0.96 14.87 0.68
N GLU A 73 0.38 14.89 0.78
CA GLU A 73 1.14 16.12 1.08
C GLU A 73 0.92 17.20 0.02
N PHE A 74 0.79 16.83 -1.25
CA PHE A 74 0.42 17.76 -2.32
C PHE A 74 -1.01 18.30 -2.21
N MET A 75 -1.89 17.68 -1.44
CA MET A 75 -3.24 18.20 -1.17
C MET A 75 -3.24 19.32 -0.12
N PHE A 76 -2.15 19.46 0.67
CA PHE A 76 -2.00 20.49 1.71
C PHE A 76 -1.03 21.62 1.32
N LEU A 77 -0.45 21.56 0.12
CA LEU A 77 0.31 22.65 -0.48
C LEU A 77 -0.63 23.47 -1.36
N ASP A 78 -1.31 24.45 -0.75
CA ASP A 78 -1.98 25.56 -1.43
C ASP A 78 -1.31 26.87 -0.97
#